data_AF-A0A2S6WV47-F1
#
_entry.id   AF-A0A2S6WV47-F1
#
_cell.length_a   1.000
_cell.length_b   1.000
_cell.length_c   1.000
_cell.angle_alpha   90.00
_cell.angle_beta   90.00
_cell.angle_gamma   90.00
#
_symmetry.space_group_name_H-M   'P 1'
#
loop_
_entity.id
_entity.type
_entity.pdbx_description
1 polymer ?
#
loop_
_entity_poly.entity_id
_entity_poly.type
_entity_poly.pdbx_seq_one_letter_code
_entity_poly.pdbx_strand_id
1 'polypeptide(L)'
;MAHPAPTVFSEPAHRLARWVLPVVLGVVYGNWVAVNRRHGGPITGPDVASGVWSALAFMALCIAVVQATRRLRRDLHALHALLRAAFAGTALGFLYSQTGDDVRPVVITSVLVTAAVFLLLFYRFHTRADA
;
A
#
# COMPACT_ATOMS: atom_id res chain seq x y z
N MET A 1 6.18 -31.25 -17.18
CA MET A 1 5.20 -31.21 -16.08
C MET A 1 5.76 -30.27 -15.02
N ALA A 2 5.23 -29.06 -14.85
CA ALA A 2 5.70 -28.13 -13.83
C ALA A 2 5.14 -28.57 -12.47
N HIS A 3 6.02 -28.88 -11.51
CA HIS A 3 5.58 -29.15 -10.14
C HIS A 3 4.99 -27.87 -9.54
N PRO A 4 3.72 -27.86 -9.06
CA PRO A 4 3.20 -26.73 -8.32
C PRO A 4 4.06 -26.54 -7.06
N ALA A 5 4.52 -25.31 -6.85
CA ALA A 5 5.33 -24.97 -5.68
C ALA A 5 4.57 -25.37 -4.40
N PRO A 6 5.26 -25.92 -3.38
CA PRO A 6 4.60 -26.42 -2.17
C PRO A 6 3.86 -25.28 -1.47
N THR A 7 2.54 -25.38 -1.41
CA THR A 7 1.70 -24.40 -0.70
C THR A 7 1.65 -24.78 0.78
N VAL A 8 2.33 -24.01 1.62
CA VAL A 8 2.33 -24.19 3.09
C VAL A 8 0.93 -23.97 3.69
N PHE A 9 0.08 -23.20 3.01
CA PHE A 9 -1.28 -22.89 3.42
C PHE A 9 -2.31 -23.49 2.48
N SER A 10 -3.42 -23.98 3.05
CA SER A 10 -4.55 -24.52 2.29
C SER A 10 -5.26 -23.45 1.46
N GLU A 11 -5.97 -23.85 0.42
CA GLU A 11 -6.73 -22.96 -0.47
C GLU A 11 -7.72 -22.03 0.27
N PRO A 12 -8.46 -22.49 1.31
CA PRO A 12 -9.30 -21.63 2.14
C PRO A 12 -8.50 -20.57 2.89
N ALA A 13 -7.31 -20.91 3.41
CA ALA A 13 -6.46 -19.97 4.13
C ALA A 13 -5.96 -18.85 3.21
N HIS A 14 -5.63 -19.16 1.95
CA HIS A 14 -5.24 -18.15 0.97
C HIS A 14 -6.40 -17.19 0.62
N ARG A 15 -7.63 -17.71 0.57
CA ARG A 15 -8.84 -16.91 0.34
C ARG A 15 -9.13 -15.97 1.51
N LEU A 16 -8.96 -16.46 2.74
CA LEU A 16 -9.14 -15.66 3.95
C LEU A 16 -8.06 -14.57 4.06
N ALA A 17 -6.79 -14.93 3.82
CA ALA A 17 -5.66 -14.00 3.88
C ALA A 17 -5.83 -12.81 2.93
N ARG A 18 -6.47 -13.01 1.76
CA ARG A 18 -6.76 -11.94 0.80
C ARG A 18 -7.63 -10.81 1.39
N TRP A 19 -8.46 -11.11 2.38
CA TRP A 19 -9.34 -10.13 3.03
C TRP A 19 -8.81 -9.67 4.37
N VAL A 20 -8.22 -10.59 5.16
CA VAL A 20 -7.64 -10.26 6.46
C VAL A 20 -6.45 -9.33 6.31
N LEU A 21 -5.61 -9.52 5.29
CA LEU A 21 -4.39 -8.73 5.13
C LEU A 21 -4.68 -7.22 4.88
N PRO A 22 -5.55 -6.82 3.93
CA PRO A 22 -5.95 -5.42 3.81
C PRO A 22 -6.51 -4.84 5.10
N VAL A 23 -7.32 -5.61 5.83
CA VAL A 23 -7.93 -5.15 7.09
C VAL A 23 -6.89 -4.85 8.15
N VAL A 24 -5.99 -5.80 8.40
CA VAL A 24 -4.91 -5.62 9.39
C VAL A 24 -4.01 -4.45 9.00
N LEU A 25 -3.62 -4.35 7.73
CA LEU A 25 -2.80 -3.23 7.24
C LEU A 25 -3.52 -1.88 7.39
N GLY A 26 -4.82 -1.84 7.10
CA GLY A 26 -5.64 -0.65 7.28
C GLY A 26 -5.72 -0.19 8.73
N VAL A 27 -5.94 -1.12 9.67
CA VAL A 27 -5.98 -0.81 11.11
C VAL A 27 -4.64 -0.26 11.59
N VAL A 28 -3.53 -0.91 11.22
CA VAL A 28 -2.18 -0.45 11.56
C VAL A 28 -1.92 0.95 10.99
N TYR A 29 -2.29 1.17 9.72
CA TYR A 29 -2.12 2.45 9.03
C TYR A 29 -2.95 3.57 9.66
N GLY A 30 -4.23 3.31 9.97
CA GLY A 30 -5.12 4.28 10.62
C GLY A 30 -4.65 4.64 12.03
N ASN A 31 -4.16 3.65 12.79
CA ASN A 31 -3.55 3.91 14.10
C ASN A 31 -2.33 4.84 13.96
N TRP A 32 -1.49 4.62 12.95
CA TRP A 32 -0.34 5.50 12.68
C TRP A 32 -0.79 6.94 12.38
N VAL A 33 -1.81 7.13 11.54
CA VAL A 33 -2.38 8.45 11.26
C VAL A 33 -2.86 9.14 12.54
N ALA A 34 -3.62 8.45 13.39
CA ALA A 34 -4.10 9.02 14.65
C ALA A 34 -2.94 9.42 15.58
N VAL A 35 -1.89 8.59 15.63
CA VAL A 35 -0.69 8.85 16.44
C VAL A 35 0.13 10.02 15.90
N ASN A 36 0.25 10.18 14.57
CA ASN A 36 0.95 11.33 14.00
C ASN A 36 0.18 12.62 14.29
N ARG A 37 -1.14 12.64 14.08
CA ARG A 37 -1.97 13.84 14.28
C ARG A 37 -2.01 14.34 15.72
N ARG A 38 -1.88 13.47 16.71
CA ARG A 38 -1.83 13.91 18.11
C ARG A 38 -0.52 14.59 18.50
N HIS A 39 0.57 14.44 17.75
CA HIS A 39 1.88 15.03 18.05
C HIS A 39 2.34 14.78 19.52
N GLY A 40 2.04 13.60 20.07
CA GLY A 40 2.33 13.25 21.47
C GLY A 40 1.33 13.76 22.51
N GLY A 41 0.31 14.51 22.10
CA GLY A 41 -0.78 15.00 22.95
C GLY A 41 -1.80 13.93 23.37
N PRO A 42 -2.84 14.34 24.13
CA PRO A 42 -3.93 13.47 24.54
C PRO A 42 -4.66 12.85 23.35
N ILE A 43 -5.23 11.65 23.53
CA ILE A 43 -6.07 11.04 22.49
C ILE A 43 -7.38 11.82 22.41
N THR A 44 -7.62 12.47 21.27
CA THR A 44 -8.85 13.22 21.02
C THR A 44 -9.77 12.49 20.02
N GLY A 45 -11.08 12.74 20.11
CA GLY A 45 -12.07 12.18 19.17
C GLY A 45 -11.75 12.45 17.70
N PRO A 46 -11.35 13.68 17.30
CA PRO A 46 -10.95 13.98 15.92
C PRO A 46 -9.76 13.16 15.40
N ASP A 47 -8.76 12.88 16.25
CA ASP A 47 -7.60 12.07 15.85
C ASP A 47 -8.01 10.63 15.58
N VAL A 48 -8.85 10.06 16.47
CA VAL A 48 -9.39 8.71 16.30
C VAL A 48 -10.24 8.62 15.05
N ALA A 49 -11.14 9.59 14.83
CA ALA A 49 -11.97 9.64 13.62
C ALA A 49 -11.11 9.71 12.34
N SER A 50 -10.08 10.54 12.35
CA SER A 50 -9.14 10.66 11.22
C SER A 50 -8.41 9.34 10.95
N GLY A 51 -8.00 8.63 12.00
CA GLY A 51 -7.41 7.30 11.89
C GLY A 51 -8.36 6.27 11.28
N VAL A 52 -9.62 6.24 11.73
CA VAL A 52 -10.65 5.33 11.18
C VAL A 52 -10.93 5.61 9.70
N TRP A 53 -11.13 6.88 9.33
CA TRP A 53 -11.35 7.24 7.93
C TRP A 53 -10.16 6.90 7.04
N SER A 54 -8.95 7.10 7.54
CA SER A 54 -7.71 6.76 6.83
C SER A 54 -7.54 5.25 6.68
N ALA A 55 -7.89 4.46 7.70
CA ALA A 55 -7.90 3.00 7.62
C ALA A 55 -8.86 2.51 6.53
N LEU A 56 -10.08 3.05 6.50
CA LEU A 56 -11.10 2.70 5.48
C LEU A 56 -10.62 3.06 4.07
N ALA A 57 -10.10 4.27 3.87
CA ALA A 57 -9.57 4.71 2.59
C ALA A 57 -8.39 3.84 2.14
N PHE A 58 -7.44 3.55 3.04
CA PHE A 58 -6.29 2.69 2.75
C PHE A 58 -6.72 1.27 2.38
N MET A 59 -7.65 0.67 3.12
CA MET A 59 -8.21 -0.65 2.82
C MET A 59 -8.85 -0.68 1.44
N ALA A 60 -9.70 0.31 1.14
CA ALA A 60 -10.39 0.41 -0.14
C ALA A 60 -9.39 0.53 -1.30
N LEU A 61 -8.38 1.39 -1.17
CA LEU A 61 -7.32 1.56 -2.16
C LEU A 61 -6.48 0.29 -2.33
N CYS A 62 -6.11 -0.37 -1.23
CA CYS A 62 -5.36 -1.62 -1.25
C CYS A 62 -6.13 -2.70 -2.03
N ILE A 63 -7.42 -2.87 -1.72
CA ILE A 63 -8.31 -3.80 -2.42
C ILE A 63 -8.44 -3.40 -3.90
N ALA A 64 -8.62 -2.12 -4.21
CA ALA A 64 -8.74 -1.61 -5.57
C ALA A 64 -7.48 -1.92 -6.39
N VAL A 65 -6.29 -1.68 -5.85
CA VAL A 65 -5.00 -1.99 -6.50
C VAL A 65 -4.85 -3.50 -6.73
N VAL A 66 -5.20 -4.34 -5.75
CA VAL A 66 -5.17 -5.80 -5.90
C VAL A 66 -6.14 -6.27 -6.98
N GLN A 67 -7.33 -5.69 -7.05
CA GLN A 67 -8.32 -6.04 -8.08
C GLN A 67 -7.91 -5.55 -9.47
N ALA A 68 -7.43 -4.31 -9.57
CA ALA A 68 -6.95 -3.74 -10.83
C ALA A 68 -5.78 -4.55 -11.38
N THR A 69 -4.78 -4.87 -10.56
CA THR A 69 -3.64 -5.71 -10.99
C THR A 69 -4.03 -7.14 -11.38
N ARG A 70 -5.20 -7.64 -10.98
CA ARG A 70 -5.73 -8.93 -11.46
C ARG A 70 -6.46 -8.84 -12.79
N ARG A 71 -7.03 -7.66 -13.13
CA ARG A 71 -7.79 -7.42 -14.36
C ARG A 71 -6.92 -6.99 -15.53
N LEU A 72 -5.77 -6.38 -15.26
CA LEU A 72 -4.81 -6.01 -16.29
C LEU A 72 -4.25 -7.27 -16.97
N ARG A 73 -4.07 -7.20 -18.29
CA ARG A 73 -3.47 -8.27 -19.08
C ARG A 73 -2.07 -8.58 -18.53
N ARG A 74 -1.72 -9.87 -18.48
CA ARG A 74 -0.44 -10.36 -17.95
C ARG A 74 0.77 -9.62 -18.55
N ASP A 75 0.65 -9.23 -19.81
CA ASP A 75 1.71 -8.59 -20.61
C ASP A 75 2.04 -7.15 -20.15
N LEU A 76 1.19 -6.49 -19.35
CA LEU A 76 1.36 -5.10 -18.92
C LEU A 76 2.13 -4.96 -17.60
N HIS A 77 3.30 -5.59 -17.52
CA HIS A 77 4.16 -5.59 -16.34
C HIS A 77 4.52 -4.18 -15.83
N ALA A 78 4.81 -3.25 -16.74
CA ALA A 78 5.13 -1.85 -16.38
C ALA A 78 3.93 -1.14 -15.71
N LEU A 79 2.72 -1.41 -16.19
CA LEU A 79 1.50 -0.80 -15.63
C LEU A 79 1.19 -1.36 -14.23
N HIS A 80 1.44 -2.66 -14.00
CA HIS A 80 1.36 -3.26 -12.66
C HIS A 80 2.37 -2.63 -11.68
N ALA A 81 3.61 -2.40 -12.13
CA ALA A 81 4.63 -1.75 -11.34
C ALA A 81 4.22 -0.31 -10.97
N LEU A 82 3.75 0.45 -11.95
CA LEU A 82 3.33 1.84 -11.77
C LEU A 82 2.19 1.97 -10.77
N LEU A 83 1.13 1.15 -10.90
CA LEU A 83 -0.03 1.22 -10.01
C LEU A 83 0.34 0.93 -8.54
N ARG A 84 1.19 -0.08 -8.31
CA ARG A 84 1.66 -0.43 -6.96
C ARG A 84 2.59 0.63 -6.39
N ALA A 85 3.45 1.20 -7.21
CA ALA A 85 4.35 2.28 -6.81
C ALA A 85 3.60 3.56 -6.46
N ALA A 86 2.63 3.95 -7.29
CA ALA A 86 1.77 5.10 -7.04
C ALA A 86 0.99 4.93 -5.72
N PHE A 87 0.40 3.76 -5.49
CA PHE A 87 -0.26 3.45 -4.21
C PHE A 87 0.68 3.60 -3.01
N ALA A 88 1.89 3.02 -3.08
CA ALA A 88 2.85 3.10 -1.99
C ALA A 88 3.28 4.55 -1.70
N GLY A 89 3.58 5.32 -2.74
CA GLY A 89 3.99 6.71 -2.61
C GLY A 89 2.88 7.63 -2.11
N THR A 90 1.66 7.49 -2.62
CA THR A 90 0.50 8.27 -2.15
C THR A 90 0.16 7.93 -0.70
N ALA A 91 0.21 6.66 -0.30
CA ALA A 91 -0.04 6.26 1.08
C ALA A 91 1.03 6.85 2.03
N LEU A 92 2.31 6.70 1.71
CA LEU A 92 3.37 7.28 2.54
C LEU A 92 3.32 8.82 2.56
N GLY A 93 2.99 9.44 1.44
CA GLY A 93 2.80 10.89 1.35
C GLY A 93 1.67 11.40 2.23
N PHE A 94 0.51 10.77 2.17
CA PHE A 94 -0.61 11.12 3.05
C PHE A 94 -0.25 10.92 4.53
N LEU A 95 0.45 9.84 4.86
CA LEU A 95 0.87 9.57 6.24
C LEU A 95 1.86 10.62 6.74
N TYR A 96 2.81 11.02 5.89
CA TYR A 96 3.76 12.09 6.22
C TYR A 96 3.05 13.44 6.33
N SER A 97 2.05 13.74 5.50
CA SER A 97 1.29 14.99 5.63
C SER A 97 0.53 15.13 6.96
N GLN A 98 0.43 14.06 7.77
CA GLN A 98 -0.18 14.13 9.10
C GLN A 98 0.77 14.60 10.20
N THR A 99 2.06 14.79 9.93
CA THR A 99 3.05 15.29 10.92
C THR A 99 3.04 16.80 11.09
N GLY A 100 2.22 17.53 10.33
CA GLY A 100 2.14 18.99 10.39
C GLY A 100 3.29 19.72 9.68
N ASP A 101 4.18 18.99 9.00
CA ASP A 101 5.27 19.57 8.22
C ASP A 101 4.79 20.29 6.95
N ASP A 102 5.67 21.14 6.39
CA ASP A 102 5.43 21.83 5.13
C ASP A 102 5.07 20.86 3.98
N VAL A 103 4.27 21.34 3.03
CA VAL A 103 3.86 20.52 1.86
C VAL A 103 5.04 20.11 0.96
N ARG A 104 6.12 20.88 0.95
CA ARG A 104 7.31 20.64 0.11
C ARG A 104 8.00 19.31 0.44
N PRO A 105 8.47 19.05 1.68
CA PRO A 105 9.07 17.76 2.02
C PRO A 105 8.12 16.58 1.84
N VAL A 106 6.82 16.77 2.07
CA VAL A 106 5.80 15.74 1.81
C VAL A 106 5.77 15.33 0.35
N VAL A 107 5.68 16.30 -0.58
CA VAL A 107 5.65 16.03 -2.03
C VAL A 107 6.94 15.39 -2.49
N ILE A 108 8.10 15.92 -2.08
CA ILE A 108 9.41 15.38 -2.47
C ILE A 108 9.54 13.93 -2.02
N THR A 109 9.21 13.64 -0.76
CA THR A 109 9.31 12.29 -0.19
C THR A 109 8.36 11.32 -0.90
N SER A 110 7.12 11.75 -1.19
CA SER A 110 6.13 10.94 -1.90
C SER A 110 6.60 10.56 -3.30
N VAL A 111 7.18 11.52 -4.04
CA VAL A 111 7.71 11.31 -5.39
C VAL A 111 8.92 10.38 -5.34
N LEU A 112 9.85 10.58 -4.41
CA LEU A 112 11.03 9.72 -4.26
C LEU A 112 10.66 8.27 -3.93
N VAL A 113 9.73 8.08 -2.99
CA VAL A 113 9.21 6.75 -2.64
C VAL A 113 8.53 6.11 -3.84
N THR A 114 7.69 6.85 -4.56
CA THR A 114 7.03 6.35 -5.79
C THR A 114 8.07 5.90 -6.81
N ALA A 115 9.06 6.75 -7.08
CA ALA A 115 10.12 6.44 -8.05
C ALA A 115 10.95 5.22 -7.63
N ALA A 116 11.35 5.13 -6.36
CA ALA A 116 12.13 4.00 -5.84
C ALA A 116 11.36 2.68 -5.94
N VAL A 117 10.09 2.65 -5.49
CA VAL A 117 9.25 1.46 -5.56
C VAL A 117 8.97 1.09 -7.02
N PHE A 118 8.73 2.08 -7.89
CA PHE A 118 8.54 1.84 -9.32
C PHE A 118 9.78 1.20 -9.93
N LEU A 119 10.97 1.75 -9.71
CA LEU A 119 12.22 1.22 -10.24
C LEU A 119 12.48 -0.21 -9.76
N LEU A 120 12.24 -0.51 -8.48
CA LEU A 120 12.40 -1.87 -7.94
C LEU A 120 11.43 -2.87 -8.59
N LEU A 121 10.16 -2.49 -8.72
CA LEU A 121 9.13 -3.34 -9.32
C LEU A 121 9.33 -3.48 -10.83
N PHE A 122 9.70 -2.40 -11.50
CA PHE A 122 10.02 -2.37 -12.92
C PHE A 122 11.23 -3.26 -13.20
N TYR A 123 12.32 -3.09 -12.45
CA TYR A 123 13.49 -3.95 -12.53
C TYR A 123 13.08 -5.41 -12.32
N ARG A 124 12.35 -5.72 -11.24
CA ARG A 124 11.93 -7.10 -10.95
C ARG A 124 11.06 -7.71 -12.05
N PHE A 125 10.10 -6.98 -12.61
CA PHE A 125 9.21 -7.54 -13.62
C PHE A 125 9.82 -7.56 -15.02
N HIS A 126 10.76 -6.66 -15.32
CA HIS A 126 11.39 -6.59 -16.64
C HIS A 126 12.65 -7.45 -16.69
N THR A 127 13.61 -7.25 -15.78
CA THR A 127 14.90 -7.96 -15.85
C THR A 127 14.87 -9.43 -15.44
N ARG A 128 13.81 -9.91 -14.78
CA ARG A 128 13.61 -11.36 -14.53
C ARG A 128 12.69 -12.06 -15.53
N ALA A 129 12.00 -11.32 -16.40
CA ALA A 129 11.15 -11.93 -17.42
C ALA A 129 11.94 -12.27 -18.70
N ASP A 130 13.09 -11.61 -18.89
CA ASP A 130 13.95 -11.78 -20.07
C ASP A 130 15.16 -12.72 -19.85
N ALA A 131 15.17 -13.48 -18.75
CA ALA A 131 16.24 -14.44 -18.38
C ALA A 131 15.71 -15.86 -18.22
#